data_AF-A0A9D6WUJ1-F1
#
_entry.id   AF-A0A9D6WUJ1-F1
#
_cell.length_a   1.000
_cell.length_b   1.000
_cell.length_c   1.000
_cell.angle_alpha   90.00
_cell.angle_beta   90.00
_cell.angle_gamma   90.00
#
_symmetry.space_group_name_H-M   'P 1'
#
loop_
_entity.id
_entity.type
_entity.pdbx_description
1 polymer ?
#
loop_
_entity_poly.entity_id
_entity_poly.type
_entity_poly.pdbx_seq_one_letter_code
_entity_poly.pdbx_strand_id
1 'polypeptide(L)'
;MNTTPADSEWVDQPLALTRADFDATSDKVMWIRLPKPRWTGAVQIGFAHETARSLTPQVTEQTVCESLRVFEGSESLRRIGESRFIVQVEGADATLARVRVQAKCKFCNFVADSTADIQRHIESQHLNTIFCPLEYAEYIKRNPKLPTRIGVCTQPSCTFVAHEYPPQRLSDIMSSHTHAEKHAHTSYRELTKIEDIRAQFPNLIPDIRKCKLCDWEKEKPSKEDLLRHLKENHPTALYKLD
;
A
#
# COMPACT_ATOMS: atom_id res chain seq x y z
N MET A 1 -7.59 -34.87 -9.25
CA MET A 1 -8.73 -35.28 -10.11
C MET A 1 -9.94 -34.56 -9.57
N ASN A 2 -10.60 -33.72 -10.37
CA ASN A 2 -11.76 -32.98 -9.90
C ASN A 2 -12.98 -33.89 -10.02
N THR A 3 -13.54 -34.29 -8.88
CA THR A 3 -14.78 -35.05 -8.82
C THR A 3 -15.95 -34.16 -9.23
N THR A 4 -16.86 -34.71 -10.03
CA THR A 4 -18.12 -34.05 -10.40
C THR A 4 -18.91 -33.67 -9.14
N PRO A 5 -19.53 -32.48 -9.08
CA PRO A 5 -20.32 -32.06 -7.92
C PRO A 5 -21.49 -33.00 -7.65
N ALA A 6 -21.80 -33.23 -6.38
CA ALA A 6 -23.01 -33.91 -5.94
C ALA A 6 -24.25 -33.07 -6.26
N ASP A 7 -25.44 -33.69 -6.34
CA ASP A 7 -26.68 -32.97 -6.69
C ASP A 7 -26.99 -31.80 -5.74
N SER A 8 -26.58 -31.89 -4.47
CA SER A 8 -26.77 -30.83 -3.46
C SER A 8 -25.81 -29.64 -3.60
N GLU A 9 -24.77 -29.75 -4.41
CA GLU A 9 -23.77 -28.69 -4.60
C GLU A 9 -24.11 -27.77 -5.77
N TRP A 10 -25.11 -28.12 -6.58
CA TRP A 10 -25.58 -27.27 -7.67
C TRP A 10 -26.40 -26.11 -7.14
N VAL A 11 -26.08 -24.91 -7.61
CA VAL A 11 -26.79 -23.68 -7.29
C VAL A 11 -27.18 -22.96 -8.58
N ASP A 12 -28.33 -22.29 -8.55
CA ASP A 12 -28.86 -21.49 -9.66
C ASP A 12 -28.62 -19.98 -9.48
N GLN A 13 -27.90 -19.61 -8.43
CA GLN A 13 -27.54 -18.22 -8.11
C GLN A 13 -26.07 -17.93 -8.41
N PRO A 14 -25.72 -16.68 -8.77
CA PRO A 14 -24.33 -16.30 -8.97
C PRO A 14 -23.48 -16.55 -7.72
N LEU A 15 -22.35 -17.20 -7.90
CA LEU A 15 -21.37 -17.42 -6.83
C LEU A 15 -20.68 -16.11 -6.42
N ALA A 16 -20.34 -15.98 -5.14
CA ALA A 16 -19.44 -14.92 -4.67
C ALA A 16 -18.00 -15.45 -4.69
N LEU A 17 -17.16 -14.85 -5.52
CA LEU A 17 -15.75 -15.24 -5.68
C LEU A 17 -14.83 -14.05 -5.38
N THR A 18 -13.58 -14.35 -5.06
CA THR A 18 -12.52 -13.33 -4.88
C THR A 18 -11.45 -13.45 -5.96
N ARG A 19 -10.52 -12.51 -6.03
CA ARG A 19 -9.37 -12.59 -6.95
C ARG A 19 -8.54 -13.86 -6.74
N ALA A 20 -8.30 -14.25 -5.48
CA ALA A 20 -7.51 -15.43 -5.14
C ALA A 20 -8.07 -16.74 -5.72
N ASP A 21 -9.38 -16.81 -5.98
CA ASP A 21 -10.02 -17.98 -6.59
C ASP A 21 -9.54 -18.24 -8.03
N PHE A 22 -8.95 -17.24 -8.66
CA PHE A 22 -8.41 -17.26 -10.02
C PHE A 22 -6.87 -17.31 -10.07
N ASP A 23 -6.18 -17.34 -8.94
CA ASP A 23 -4.71 -17.38 -8.91
C ASP A 23 -4.18 -18.67 -9.59
N ALA A 24 -2.96 -18.63 -10.14
CA ALA A 24 -2.32 -19.79 -10.79
C ALA A 24 -2.32 -21.08 -9.93
N THR A 25 -2.25 -20.91 -8.61
CA THR A 25 -2.24 -21.99 -7.61
C THR A 25 -3.62 -22.46 -7.19
N SER A 26 -4.69 -21.81 -7.66
CA SER A 26 -6.07 -22.20 -7.36
C SER A 26 -6.40 -23.56 -7.98
N ASP A 27 -7.02 -24.42 -7.18
CA ASP A 27 -7.59 -25.69 -7.58
C ASP A 27 -9.11 -25.57 -7.88
N LYS A 28 -9.68 -24.38 -7.73
CA LYS A 28 -11.11 -24.15 -7.97
C LYS A 28 -11.46 -24.33 -9.44
N VAL A 29 -12.59 -25.00 -9.65
CA VAL A 29 -13.15 -25.31 -10.97
C VAL A 29 -14.61 -24.91 -11.00
N MET A 30 -15.00 -24.26 -12.08
CA MET A 30 -16.39 -23.94 -12.36
C MET A 30 -17.03 -25.13 -13.07
N TRP A 31 -18.16 -25.59 -12.56
CA TRP A 31 -18.99 -26.60 -13.19
C TRP A 31 -20.30 -25.96 -13.66
N ILE A 32 -20.69 -26.25 -14.90
CA ILE A 32 -21.92 -25.74 -15.49
C ILE A 32 -22.74 -26.93 -15.98
N ARG A 33 -23.98 -27.04 -15.50
CA ARG A 33 -24.94 -28.07 -15.92
C ARG A 33 -25.89 -27.50 -16.95
N LEU A 34 -25.87 -28.08 -18.14
CA LEU A 34 -26.79 -27.80 -19.23
C LEU A 34 -28.09 -28.58 -19.05
N PRO A 35 -29.23 -28.10 -19.58
CA PRO A 35 -30.52 -28.76 -19.43
C PRO A 35 -30.58 -30.19 -20.01
N LYS A 36 -29.80 -30.46 -21.07
CA LYS A 36 -29.70 -31.78 -21.73
C LYS A 36 -28.37 -31.92 -22.48
N PRO A 37 -27.93 -33.15 -22.78
CA PRO A 37 -26.80 -33.38 -23.69
C PRO A 37 -27.04 -32.74 -25.06
N ARG A 38 -25.98 -32.21 -25.69
CA ARG A 38 -26.04 -31.49 -26.98
C ARG A 38 -27.00 -30.30 -26.99
N TRP A 39 -27.25 -29.67 -25.85
CA TRP A 39 -28.13 -28.49 -25.80
C TRP A 39 -27.58 -27.33 -26.64
N THR A 40 -26.25 -27.15 -26.67
CA THR A 40 -25.57 -26.16 -27.51
C THR A 40 -24.26 -26.72 -28.06
N GLY A 41 -23.74 -26.13 -29.14
CA GLY A 41 -22.44 -26.47 -29.71
C GLY A 41 -21.25 -25.88 -28.95
N ALA A 42 -21.46 -24.79 -28.21
CA ALA A 42 -20.42 -24.13 -27.41
C ALA A 42 -21.03 -23.33 -26.26
N VAL A 43 -20.32 -23.32 -25.13
CA VAL A 43 -20.60 -22.48 -23.97
C VAL A 43 -19.42 -21.54 -23.82
N GLN A 44 -19.65 -20.23 -23.86
CA GLN A 44 -18.56 -19.27 -23.66
C GLN A 44 -18.59 -18.75 -22.22
N ILE A 45 -17.43 -18.67 -21.57
CA ILE A 45 -17.32 -18.17 -20.19
C ILE A 45 -16.18 -17.16 -20.06
N GLY A 46 -16.38 -16.12 -19.25
CA GLY A 46 -15.36 -15.11 -19.02
C GLY A 46 -15.89 -13.84 -18.38
N PHE A 47 -15.07 -12.79 -18.36
CA PHE A 47 -15.45 -11.48 -17.81
C PHE A 47 -16.03 -10.52 -18.87
N ALA A 48 -15.76 -10.77 -20.15
CA ALA A 48 -16.26 -9.98 -21.28
C ALA A 48 -16.47 -10.88 -22.50
N HIS A 49 -17.36 -10.49 -23.41
CA HIS A 49 -17.75 -11.29 -24.58
C HIS A 49 -16.55 -11.54 -25.51
N GLU A 50 -15.74 -10.52 -25.76
CA GLU A 50 -14.59 -10.54 -26.65
C GLU A 50 -13.41 -11.38 -26.14
N THR A 51 -13.37 -11.66 -24.83
CA THR A 51 -12.31 -12.48 -24.20
C THR A 51 -12.86 -13.78 -23.60
N ALA A 52 -14.13 -14.09 -23.85
CA ALA A 52 -14.77 -15.29 -23.33
C ALA A 52 -14.15 -16.54 -23.97
N ARG A 53 -13.85 -17.53 -23.14
CA ARG A 53 -13.30 -18.80 -23.54
C ARG A 53 -14.43 -19.74 -23.95
N SER A 54 -14.30 -20.34 -25.12
CA SER A 54 -15.26 -21.32 -25.63
C SER A 54 -14.99 -22.71 -25.06
N LEU A 55 -16.02 -23.32 -24.48
CA LEU A 55 -16.04 -24.70 -24.01
C LEU A 55 -16.99 -25.50 -24.89
N THR A 56 -16.52 -26.64 -25.40
CA THR A 56 -17.35 -27.55 -26.21
C THR A 56 -17.89 -28.65 -25.30
N PRO A 57 -19.22 -28.73 -25.06
CA PRO A 57 -19.80 -29.83 -24.29
C PRO A 57 -19.56 -31.17 -24.98
N GLN A 58 -19.23 -32.20 -24.21
CA GLN A 58 -19.14 -33.55 -24.78
C GLN A 58 -20.53 -34.04 -25.18
N VAL A 59 -20.56 -34.83 -26.25
CA VAL A 59 -21.78 -35.32 -26.90
C VAL A 59 -22.76 -36.04 -25.95
N THR A 60 -22.23 -36.77 -24.97
CA THR A 60 -23.00 -37.55 -24.01
C THR A 60 -23.14 -36.87 -22.64
N GLU A 61 -22.46 -35.74 -22.43
CA GLU A 61 -22.41 -35.09 -21.12
C GLU A 61 -23.34 -33.87 -21.09
N GLN A 62 -23.98 -33.67 -19.94
CA GLN A 62 -24.75 -32.46 -19.66
C GLN A 62 -23.91 -31.41 -18.92
N THR A 63 -22.64 -31.68 -18.62
CA THR A 63 -21.79 -30.81 -17.81
C THR A 63 -20.59 -30.34 -18.60
N VAL A 64 -20.20 -29.09 -18.39
CA VAL A 64 -18.88 -28.59 -18.77
C VAL A 64 -18.16 -28.10 -17.53
N CYS A 65 -16.84 -28.24 -17.52
CA CYS A 65 -16.01 -27.72 -16.44
C CYS A 65 -14.79 -26.99 -16.99
N GLU A 66 -14.35 -25.96 -16.27
CA GLU A 66 -13.12 -25.24 -16.58
C GLU A 66 -12.50 -24.70 -15.29
N SER A 67 -11.17 -24.73 -15.22
CA SER A 67 -10.46 -24.25 -14.03
C SER A 67 -10.49 -22.72 -13.98
N LEU A 68 -10.76 -22.13 -12.81
CA LEU A 68 -10.81 -20.68 -12.67
C LEU A 68 -9.45 -20.02 -12.94
N ARG A 69 -8.34 -20.73 -12.67
CA ARG A 69 -6.98 -20.21 -12.91
C ARG A 69 -6.69 -19.85 -14.36
N VAL A 70 -7.44 -20.40 -15.33
CA VAL A 70 -7.23 -20.05 -16.74
C VAL A 70 -7.62 -18.59 -17.06
N PHE A 71 -8.30 -17.90 -16.12
CA PHE A 71 -8.68 -16.49 -16.23
C PHE A 71 -7.83 -15.57 -15.35
N GLU A 72 -6.76 -16.05 -14.72
CA GLU A 72 -5.86 -15.24 -13.85
C GLU A 72 -5.43 -13.91 -14.50
N GLY A 73 -5.18 -13.94 -15.83
CA GLY A 73 -4.69 -12.81 -16.60
C GLY A 73 -5.74 -11.75 -16.95
N SER A 74 -7.02 -11.97 -16.66
CA SER A 74 -8.12 -11.10 -17.07
C SER A 74 -8.01 -9.69 -16.48
N GLU A 75 -8.34 -8.68 -17.29
CA GLU A 75 -8.25 -7.27 -16.88
C GLU A 75 -9.18 -6.95 -15.70
N SER A 76 -10.34 -7.59 -15.63
CA SER A 76 -11.29 -7.47 -14.51
C SER A 76 -10.67 -7.83 -13.15
N LEU A 77 -9.70 -8.76 -13.12
CA LEU A 77 -8.99 -9.14 -11.89
C LEU A 77 -7.89 -8.15 -11.49
N ARG A 78 -7.60 -7.16 -12.33
CA ARG A 78 -6.59 -6.11 -12.09
C ARG A 78 -7.19 -4.81 -11.58
N ARG A 79 -8.52 -4.70 -11.56
CA ARG A 79 -9.25 -3.49 -11.16
C ARG A 79 -9.99 -3.76 -9.85
N ILE A 80 -9.82 -2.87 -8.89
CA ILE A 80 -10.55 -2.93 -7.62
C ILE A 80 -12.05 -2.77 -7.88
N GLY A 81 -12.87 -3.56 -7.18
CA GLY A 81 -14.32 -3.48 -7.26
C GLY A 81 -14.94 -4.84 -7.56
N GLU A 82 -16.15 -4.81 -8.12
CA GLU A 82 -16.91 -6.01 -8.45
C GLU A 82 -17.02 -6.17 -9.97
N SER A 83 -16.73 -7.37 -10.47
CA SER A 83 -16.89 -7.74 -11.88
C SER A 83 -17.83 -8.94 -12.01
N ARG A 84 -18.60 -8.97 -13.10
CA ARG A 84 -19.43 -10.13 -13.45
C ARG A 84 -18.58 -11.14 -14.21
N PHE A 85 -18.61 -12.39 -13.77
CA PHE A 85 -18.13 -13.53 -14.53
C PHE A 85 -19.35 -14.19 -15.16
N ILE A 86 -19.41 -14.23 -16.49
CA ILE A 86 -20.60 -14.57 -17.25
C ILE A 86 -20.42 -15.89 -18.00
N VAL A 87 -21.57 -16.50 -18.31
CA VAL A 87 -21.71 -17.56 -19.30
C VAL A 87 -22.55 -17.05 -20.45
N GLN A 88 -22.24 -17.49 -21.66
CA GLN A 88 -23.00 -17.20 -22.87
C GLN A 88 -23.32 -18.49 -23.59
N VAL A 89 -24.59 -18.61 -23.98
CA VAL A 89 -25.12 -19.74 -24.74
C VAL A 89 -26.13 -19.22 -25.76
N GLU A 90 -25.90 -19.51 -27.04
CA GLU A 90 -26.82 -19.15 -28.14
C GLU A 90 -27.24 -17.67 -28.18
N GLY A 91 -26.33 -16.77 -27.81
CA GLY A 91 -26.55 -15.32 -27.82
C GLY A 91 -27.23 -14.76 -26.57
N ALA A 92 -27.61 -15.61 -25.61
CA ALA A 92 -28.03 -15.19 -24.27
C ALA A 92 -26.84 -15.21 -23.31
N ASP A 93 -26.80 -14.27 -22.35
CA ASP A 93 -25.83 -14.26 -21.27
C ASP A 93 -26.48 -14.44 -19.89
N ALA A 94 -25.72 -15.00 -18.94
CA ALA A 94 -26.10 -15.11 -17.54
C ALA A 94 -24.87 -14.91 -16.65
N THR A 95 -25.07 -14.42 -15.42
CA THR A 95 -23.96 -14.25 -14.47
C THR A 95 -23.73 -15.55 -13.72
N LEU A 96 -22.55 -16.14 -13.88
CA LEU A 96 -22.11 -17.30 -13.11
C LEU A 96 -21.60 -16.90 -11.72
N ALA A 97 -20.87 -15.78 -11.65
CA ALA A 97 -20.30 -15.29 -10.40
C ALA A 97 -20.13 -13.78 -10.37
N ARG A 98 -20.12 -13.23 -9.16
CA ARG A 98 -19.65 -11.88 -8.84
C ARG A 98 -18.28 -12.00 -8.22
N VAL A 99 -17.28 -11.44 -8.89
CA VAL A 99 -15.89 -11.49 -8.45
C VAL A 99 -15.53 -10.17 -7.81
N ARG A 100 -15.14 -10.20 -6.54
CA ARG A 100 -14.73 -9.01 -5.79
C ARG A 100 -13.20 -8.97 -5.69
N VAL A 101 -12.63 -7.87 -6.15
CA VAL A 101 -11.20 -7.57 -6.08
C VAL A 101 -11.01 -6.44 -5.08
N GLN A 102 -10.28 -6.69 -4.00
CA GLN A 102 -10.07 -5.71 -2.95
C GLN A 102 -8.65 -5.15 -3.00
N ALA A 103 -8.45 -3.96 -2.45
CA ALA A 103 -7.13 -3.37 -2.26
C ALA A 103 -6.71 -3.46 -0.80
N LYS A 104 -5.61 -4.15 -0.55
CA LYS A 104 -4.98 -4.24 0.76
C LYS A 104 -3.82 -3.25 0.87
N CYS A 105 -3.85 -2.43 1.91
CA CYS A 105 -2.78 -1.48 2.22
C CYS A 105 -1.44 -2.20 2.41
N LYS A 106 -0.33 -1.64 1.92
CA LYS A 106 1.01 -2.21 2.15
C LYS A 106 1.62 -1.81 3.51
N PHE A 107 1.03 -0.84 4.19
CA PHE A 107 1.57 -0.28 5.43
C PHE A 107 0.80 -0.73 6.68
N CYS A 108 -0.38 -1.32 6.51
CA CYS A 108 -1.19 -1.91 7.59
C CYS A 108 -2.18 -2.95 7.04
N ASN A 109 -3.08 -3.46 7.89
CA ASN A 109 -4.06 -4.49 7.51
C ASN A 109 -5.38 -3.93 6.94
N PHE A 110 -5.46 -2.65 6.61
CA PHE A 110 -6.66 -2.06 6.02
C PHE A 110 -6.93 -2.62 4.62
N VAL A 111 -8.20 -2.92 4.33
CA VAL A 111 -8.70 -3.44 3.05
C VAL A 111 -9.82 -2.54 2.57
N ALA A 112 -9.87 -2.28 1.26
CA ALA A 112 -10.86 -1.42 0.65
C ALA A 112 -11.46 -2.03 -0.63
N ASP A 113 -12.75 -1.76 -0.85
CA ASP A 113 -13.49 -2.17 -2.06
C ASP A 113 -13.41 -1.14 -3.19
N SER A 114 -12.70 -0.03 -2.97
CA SER A 114 -12.52 1.02 -3.98
C SER A 114 -11.14 1.66 -3.91
N THR A 115 -10.66 2.13 -5.07
CA THR A 115 -9.43 2.92 -5.18
C THR A 115 -9.50 4.20 -4.33
N ALA A 116 -10.68 4.83 -4.25
CA ALA A 116 -10.88 6.07 -3.51
C ALA A 116 -10.72 5.85 -1.99
N ASP A 117 -11.20 4.73 -1.47
CA ASP A 117 -11.14 4.44 -0.03
C ASP A 117 -9.71 4.05 0.41
N ILE A 118 -9.00 3.23 -0.38
CA ILE A 118 -7.61 2.90 -0.07
C ILE A 118 -6.71 4.14 -0.18
N GLN A 119 -6.97 5.04 -1.15
CA GLN A 119 -6.28 6.32 -1.22
C GLN A 119 -6.53 7.13 0.05
N ARG A 120 -7.80 7.43 0.38
CA ARG A 120 -8.16 8.22 1.58
C ARG A 120 -7.55 7.66 2.87
N HIS A 121 -7.51 6.33 3.00
CA HIS A 121 -6.83 5.67 4.10
C HIS A 121 -5.34 6.01 4.15
N ILE A 122 -4.61 5.88 3.04
CA ILE A 122 -3.18 6.19 2.97
C ILE A 122 -2.91 7.68 3.21
N GLU A 123 -3.74 8.56 2.66
CA GLU A 123 -3.64 10.01 2.84
C GLU A 123 -3.80 10.43 4.31
N SER A 124 -4.58 9.69 5.10
CA SER A 124 -4.85 10.00 6.51
C SER A 124 -3.92 9.30 7.49
N GLN A 125 -3.47 8.07 7.19
CA GLN A 125 -2.74 7.22 8.15
C GLN A 125 -1.25 7.06 7.85
N HIS A 126 -0.83 7.23 6.59
CA HIS A 126 0.50 6.81 6.15
C HIS A 126 1.32 7.89 5.46
N LEU A 127 0.77 9.09 5.26
CA LEU A 127 1.49 10.18 4.60
C LEU A 127 2.81 10.51 5.30
N ASN A 128 2.80 10.63 6.63
CA ASN A 128 4.01 10.89 7.43
C ASN A 128 4.97 9.70 7.48
N THR A 129 4.46 8.49 7.28
CA THR A 129 5.29 7.27 7.24
C THR A 129 6.06 7.19 5.92
N ILE A 130 5.41 7.57 4.81
CA ILE A 130 5.98 7.57 3.46
C ILE A 130 6.92 8.76 3.26
N PHE A 131 6.55 9.93 3.79
CA PHE A 131 7.34 11.15 3.69
C PHE A 131 7.99 11.50 5.02
N CYS A 132 9.22 11.04 5.21
CA CYS A 132 9.96 11.35 6.43
C CYS A 132 10.77 12.65 6.27
N PRO A 133 11.03 13.35 7.38
CA PRO A 133 12.04 14.40 7.37
C PRO A 133 13.41 13.79 7.01
N LEU A 134 14.33 14.62 6.52
CA LEU A 134 15.74 14.25 6.48
C LEU A 134 16.27 14.05 7.89
N GLU A 135 17.23 13.16 8.07
CA GLU A 135 17.98 13.01 9.31
C GLU A 135 18.98 14.17 9.49
N TYR A 136 19.37 14.45 10.74
CA TYR A 136 20.27 15.58 11.01
C TYR A 136 21.62 15.46 10.31
N ALA A 137 22.17 14.24 10.20
CA ALA A 137 23.39 13.97 9.45
C ALA A 137 23.26 14.35 7.96
N GLU A 138 22.08 14.18 7.36
CA GLU A 138 21.83 14.55 5.97
C GLU A 138 21.84 16.08 5.79
N TYR A 139 21.33 16.83 6.78
CA TYR A 139 21.44 18.29 6.80
C TYR A 139 22.88 18.77 6.93
N ILE A 140 23.67 18.18 7.83
CA ILE A 140 25.10 18.50 7.99
C ILE A 140 25.85 18.25 6.68
N LYS A 141 25.57 17.13 6.00
CA LYS A 141 26.19 16.81 4.70
C LYS A 141 25.91 17.89 3.65
N ARG A 142 24.71 18.48 3.64
CA ARG A 142 24.32 19.55 2.70
C ARG A 142 24.86 20.92 3.11
N ASN A 143 24.89 21.18 4.41
CA ASN A 143 25.37 22.43 4.98
C ASN A 143 26.36 22.14 6.12
N PRO A 144 27.67 22.01 5.80
CA PRO A 144 28.71 21.76 6.79
C PRO A 144 28.88 22.89 7.83
N LYS A 145 28.18 24.03 7.68
CA LYS A 145 28.14 25.11 8.68
C LYS A 145 27.16 24.85 9.82
N LEU A 146 26.36 23.79 9.74
CA LEU A 146 25.51 23.38 10.86
C LEU A 146 26.38 22.76 11.97
N PRO A 147 25.97 22.89 13.25
CA PRO A 147 26.62 22.18 14.34
C PRO A 147 26.67 20.68 14.03
N THR A 148 27.74 20.00 14.43
CA THR A 148 27.79 18.53 14.29
C THR A 148 26.86 17.88 15.31
N ARG A 149 26.74 18.49 16.49
CA ARG A 149 25.88 18.04 17.60
C ARG A 149 25.28 19.26 18.29
N ILE A 150 24.06 19.11 18.80
CA ILE A 150 23.36 20.14 19.59
C ILE A 150 23.03 19.53 20.93
N GLY A 151 23.51 20.15 22.01
CA GLY A 151 23.17 19.77 23.37
C GLY A 151 22.32 20.83 24.03
N VAL A 152 21.41 20.41 24.89
CA VAL A 152 20.62 21.29 25.75
C VAL A 152 20.84 20.95 27.20
N CYS A 153 21.00 21.96 28.05
CA CYS A 153 21.05 21.75 29.50
C CYS A 153 19.68 21.21 29.97
N THR A 154 19.68 20.23 30.85
CA THR A 154 18.43 19.62 31.37
C THR A 154 17.99 20.19 32.72
N GLN A 155 18.68 21.21 33.22
CA GLN A 155 18.28 21.87 34.47
C GLN A 155 16.98 22.67 34.25
N PRO A 156 15.95 22.56 35.12
CA PRO A 156 14.62 23.09 34.86
C PRO A 156 14.53 24.60 34.55
N SER A 157 15.46 25.39 35.10
CA SER A 157 15.52 26.84 34.90
C SER A 157 16.57 27.29 33.88
N CYS A 158 17.26 26.35 33.23
CA CYS A 158 18.35 26.66 32.31
C CYS A 158 17.90 26.48 30.86
N THR A 159 18.09 27.53 30.06
CA THR A 159 17.78 27.55 28.63
C THR A 159 19.04 27.44 27.76
N PHE A 160 20.17 27.07 28.35
CA PHE A 160 21.44 27.01 27.64
C PHE A 160 21.47 25.89 26.61
N VAL A 161 22.00 26.26 25.43
CA VAL A 161 22.17 25.38 24.28
C VAL A 161 23.63 25.47 23.87
N ALA A 162 24.27 24.31 23.70
CA ALA A 162 25.61 24.22 23.15
C ALA A 162 25.57 23.67 21.73
N HIS A 163 26.36 24.30 20.87
CA HIS A 163 26.57 23.88 19.49
C HIS A 163 27.99 23.34 19.35
N GLU A 164 28.14 22.09 18.93
CA GLU A 164 29.45 21.50 18.68
C GLU A 164 29.93 21.85 17.26
N TYR A 165 31.05 22.56 17.19
CA TYR A 165 31.78 22.83 15.95
C TYR A 165 33.23 22.39 16.14
N PRO A 166 33.82 21.58 15.25
CA PRO A 166 35.23 21.19 15.36
C PRO A 166 36.14 22.43 15.46
N PRO A 167 37.12 22.44 16.39
CA PRO A 167 37.58 21.34 17.23
C PRO A 167 36.90 21.21 18.61
N GLN A 168 35.91 22.04 18.92
CA GLN A 168 35.24 22.03 20.22
C GLN A 168 34.44 20.75 20.41
N ARG A 169 34.42 20.22 21.64
CA ARG A 169 33.58 19.07 22.02
C ARG A 169 32.40 19.54 22.84
N LEU A 170 31.21 18.98 22.57
CA LEU A 170 29.99 19.32 23.27
C LEU A 170 30.11 19.13 24.79
N SER A 171 30.82 18.08 25.21
CA SER A 171 31.10 17.78 26.63
C SER A 171 31.80 18.93 27.34
N ASP A 172 32.74 19.58 26.66
CA ASP A 172 33.60 20.60 27.25
C ASP A 172 32.83 21.91 27.40
N ILE A 173 32.01 22.25 26.40
CA ILE A 173 31.10 23.39 26.43
C ILE A 173 30.08 23.22 27.56
N MET A 174 29.48 22.03 27.68
CA MET A 174 28.48 21.74 28.71
C MET A 174 29.09 21.73 30.12
N SER A 175 30.26 21.14 30.29
CA SER A 175 30.97 21.14 31.59
C SER A 175 31.29 22.56 32.04
N SER A 176 31.81 23.38 31.12
CA SER A 176 32.11 24.80 31.39
C SER A 176 30.88 25.59 31.80
N HIS A 177 29.76 25.39 31.09
CA HIS A 177 28.48 26.01 31.43
C HIS A 177 27.99 25.59 32.83
N THR A 178 27.99 24.30 33.14
CA THR A 178 27.51 23.81 34.44
C THR A 178 28.33 24.32 35.61
N HIS A 179 29.64 24.49 35.44
CA HIS A 179 30.51 25.11 36.43
C HIS A 179 30.20 26.60 36.62
N ALA A 180 29.96 27.34 35.53
CA ALA A 180 29.64 28.77 35.58
C ALA A 180 28.30 29.04 36.28
N GLU A 181 27.26 28.26 35.97
CA GLU A 181 25.92 28.38 36.57
C GLU A 181 25.78 27.69 37.93
N LYS A 182 26.86 27.12 38.47
CA LYS A 182 26.89 26.38 39.75
C LYS A 182 25.83 25.27 39.82
N HIS A 183 25.58 24.60 38.70
CA HIS A 183 24.71 23.43 38.67
C HIS A 183 25.37 22.30 39.46
N ALA A 184 24.59 21.59 40.28
CA ALA A 184 25.11 20.52 41.14
C ALA A 184 25.74 19.35 40.36
N HIS A 185 25.33 19.15 39.11
CA HIS A 185 25.84 18.10 38.23
C HIS A 185 25.73 18.53 36.76
N THR A 186 26.67 18.06 35.93
CA THR A 186 26.62 18.22 34.47
C THR A 186 25.58 17.26 33.91
N SER A 187 24.39 17.78 33.59
CA SER A 187 23.34 17.04 32.89
C SER A 187 22.92 17.78 31.64
N TYR A 188 23.06 17.13 30.49
CA TYR A 188 22.59 17.65 29.22
C TYR A 188 21.97 16.52 28.39
N ARG A 189 21.09 16.90 27.46
CA ARG A 189 20.50 16.00 26.47
C ARG A 189 20.97 16.43 25.10
N GLU A 190 21.44 15.47 24.31
CA GLU A 190 21.70 15.71 22.89
C GLU A 190 20.40 15.68 22.09
N LEU A 191 20.19 16.68 21.25
CA LEU A 191 19.06 16.71 20.32
C LEU A 191 19.43 15.94 19.07
N THR A 192 18.92 14.72 18.95
CA THR A 192 19.13 13.86 17.77
C THR A 192 17.91 13.81 16.85
N LYS A 193 16.72 14.12 17.37
CA LYS A 193 15.46 14.16 16.62
C LYS A 193 15.28 15.52 15.98
N ILE A 194 14.96 15.53 14.69
CA ILE A 194 14.77 16.77 13.91
C ILE A 194 13.58 17.58 14.40
N GLU A 195 12.54 16.91 14.87
CA GLU A 195 11.36 17.55 15.45
C GLU A 195 11.74 18.35 16.70
N ASP A 196 12.58 17.79 17.57
CA ASP A 196 13.08 18.46 18.78
C ASP A 196 13.96 19.67 18.39
N ILE A 197 14.83 19.52 17.39
CA ILE A 197 15.69 20.61 16.92
C ILE A 197 14.85 21.72 16.30
N ARG A 198 13.84 21.41 15.48
CA ARG A 198 12.95 22.42 14.88
C ARG A 198 12.08 23.12 15.91
N ALA A 199 11.62 22.40 16.93
CA ALA A 199 10.83 22.98 18.01
C ALA A 199 11.62 24.04 18.80
N GLN A 200 12.92 23.83 18.97
CA GLN A 200 13.79 24.78 19.67
C GLN A 200 14.41 25.84 18.75
N PHE A 201 14.72 25.47 17.51
CA PHE A 201 15.41 26.30 16.52
C PHE A 201 14.68 26.25 15.17
N PRO A 202 13.51 26.90 15.05
CA PRO A 202 12.66 26.79 13.86
C PRO A 202 13.33 27.32 12.58
N ASN A 203 14.33 28.19 12.71
CA ASN A 203 15.07 28.77 11.60
C ASN A 203 16.39 28.06 11.28
N LEU A 204 16.81 27.08 12.11
CA LEU A 204 18.10 26.41 11.92
C LEU A 204 18.02 25.35 10.82
N ILE A 205 16.91 24.62 10.74
CA ILE A 205 16.74 23.51 9.83
C ILE A 205 15.43 23.68 9.03
N PRO A 206 15.49 23.84 7.69
CA PRO A 206 14.28 23.94 6.88
C PRO A 206 13.49 22.63 6.92
N ASP A 207 12.16 22.69 6.79
CA ASP A 207 11.33 21.48 6.73
C ASP A 207 11.46 20.78 5.37
N ILE A 208 12.46 19.93 5.21
CA ILE A 208 12.63 19.12 4.01
C ILE A 208 12.06 17.74 4.28
N ARG A 209 11.18 17.27 3.38
CA ARG A 209 10.68 15.90 3.38
C ARG A 209 11.25 15.16 2.19
N LYS A 210 11.57 13.88 2.39
CA LYS A 210 11.95 12.94 1.35
C LYS A 210 10.93 11.81 1.24
N CYS A 211 10.72 11.33 0.02
CA CYS A 211 9.94 10.13 -0.23
C CYS A 211 10.75 8.89 0.14
N LYS A 212 10.17 7.91 0.82
CA LYS A 212 10.84 6.62 1.07
C LYS A 212 10.81 5.66 -0.12
N LEU A 213 10.06 6.00 -1.17
CA LEU A 213 9.84 5.14 -2.34
C LEU A 213 10.69 5.55 -3.55
N CYS A 214 11.30 6.74 -3.53
CA CYS A 214 12.18 7.25 -4.59
C CYS A 214 13.03 8.42 -4.06
N ASP A 215 13.87 9.01 -4.91
CA ASP A 215 14.76 10.13 -4.56
C ASP A 215 14.07 11.52 -4.55
N TRP A 216 12.74 11.56 -4.48
CA TRP A 216 12.02 12.83 -4.44
C TRP A 216 12.17 13.51 -3.08
N GLU A 217 12.45 14.80 -3.12
CA GLU A 217 12.55 15.65 -1.95
C GLU A 217 11.94 17.03 -2.23
N LYS A 218 11.40 17.65 -1.18
CA LYS A 218 10.89 19.02 -1.27
C LYS A 218 11.01 19.74 0.07
N GLU A 219 11.39 21.01 0.00
CA GLU A 219 11.33 21.93 1.13
C GLU A 219 9.91 22.48 1.31
N LYS A 220 9.43 22.44 2.55
CA LYS A 220 8.09 22.85 3.02
C LYS A 220 6.98 22.35 2.10
N PRO A 221 6.90 21.04 1.81
CA PRO A 221 5.86 20.52 0.95
C PRO A 221 4.49 20.68 1.60
N SER A 222 3.51 21.16 0.83
CA SER A 222 2.12 21.11 1.28
C SER A 222 1.60 19.68 1.25
N LYS A 223 0.47 19.40 1.92
CA LYS A 223 -0.17 18.08 1.83
C LYS A 223 -0.47 17.72 0.37
N GLU A 224 -0.94 18.68 -0.42
CA GLU A 224 -1.25 18.52 -1.83
C GLU A 224 -0.02 18.15 -2.66
N ASP A 225 1.16 18.70 -2.34
CA ASP A 225 2.42 18.33 -3.00
C ASP A 225 2.74 16.85 -2.78
N LEU A 226 2.61 16.39 -1.52
CA LEU A 226 2.85 14.99 -1.14
C LEU A 226 1.87 14.05 -1.84
N LEU A 227 0.59 14.42 -1.86
CA LEU A 227 -0.45 13.63 -2.52
C LEU A 227 -0.28 13.57 -4.03
N ARG A 228 0.05 14.70 -4.67
CA ARG A 228 0.32 14.76 -6.10
C ARG A 228 1.52 13.86 -6.45
N HIS A 229 2.61 13.96 -5.69
CA HIS A 229 3.78 13.10 -5.90
C HIS A 229 3.42 11.60 -5.81
N LEU A 230 2.66 11.18 -4.80
CA LEU A 230 2.23 9.79 -4.65
C LEU A 230 1.36 9.31 -5.82
N LYS A 231 0.42 10.13 -6.28
CA LYS A 231 -0.50 9.77 -7.36
C LYS A 231 0.22 9.63 -8.70
N GLU A 232 1.17 10.51 -8.97
CA GLU A 232 1.90 10.55 -10.25
C GLU A 232 3.02 9.50 -10.32
N ASN A 233 3.76 9.28 -9.22
CA ASN A 233 4.99 8.49 -9.24
C ASN A 233 4.82 7.10 -8.63
N HIS A 234 3.79 6.89 -7.80
CA HIS A 234 3.62 5.67 -7.01
C HIS A 234 2.19 5.07 -7.01
N PRO A 235 1.42 5.10 -8.12
CA PRO A 235 0.00 4.72 -8.11
C PRO A 235 -0.27 3.27 -7.67
N THR A 236 0.67 2.36 -7.93
CA THR A 236 0.59 0.92 -7.61
C THR A 236 1.49 0.50 -6.45
N ALA A 237 2.35 1.40 -5.95
CA ALA A 237 3.26 1.07 -4.86
C ALA A 237 2.53 1.03 -3.51
N LEU A 238 1.35 1.64 -3.42
CA LEU A 238 0.61 1.95 -2.20
C LEU A 238 -0.22 0.80 -1.63
N TYR A 239 -0.69 -0.10 -2.49
CA TYR A 239 -1.54 -1.23 -2.11
C TYR A 239 -1.21 -2.46 -2.98
N LYS A 240 -1.72 -3.61 -2.55
CA LYS A 240 -1.74 -4.84 -3.36
C LYS A 240 -3.18 -5.29 -3.54
N LEU A 241 -3.47 -5.98 -4.63
CA LEU A 241 -4.79 -6.57 -4.83
C LEU A 241 -4.90 -7.85 -3.99
N ASP A 242 -6.03 -7.99 -3.29
CA ASP A 242 -6.43 -9.15 -2.48
C ASP A 242 -7.58 -9.88 -3.19
#